data_AF-A0A5C9AZ48-F1
#
_entry.id   AF-A0A5C9AZ48-F1
#
_cell.length_a   1.000
_cell.length_b   1.000
_cell.length_c   1.000
_cell.angle_alpha   90.00
_cell.angle_beta   90.00
_cell.angle_gamma   90.00
#
_symmetry.space_group_name_H-M   'P 1'
#
loop_
_entity.id
_entity.type
_entity.pdbx_description
1 polymer ?
#
loop_
_entity_poly.entity_id
_entity_poly.type
_entity_poly.pdbx_seq_one_letter_code
_entity_poly.pdbx_strand_id
1 'polypeptide(L)'
;MPAGLELFTLGPTASIRDLKAVTDRDQIRIDILVLGGVFLILIALLRRFTISLYLIVSVFFSYLVTLGVTFAMFWAMDPSGFAGLDWKVPMFLFTILIAVGEDYNIFLMTRIDEEQHLHGPTAGVIAALQKTGSIISSCGIIMAGTFCSLLAGSLVGLHQLGFALAFGVLLDTFVVRPILVPAFLVLLYDGRLKSVKCLLARTATLSPAATEATQPVDVGGE
;
A
#
# COMPACT_ATOMS: atom_id res chain seq x y z
N MET A 1 -44.53 -7.67 23.62
CA MET A 1 -43.25 -8.09 24.27
C MET A 1 -43.04 -7.18 25.47
N PRO A 2 -42.66 -7.70 26.65
CA PRO A 2 -42.55 -6.87 27.86
C PRO A 2 -41.39 -5.87 27.71
N ALA A 3 -41.62 -4.61 28.09
CA ALA A 3 -40.62 -3.56 28.03
C ALA A 3 -39.50 -3.85 29.06
N GLY A 4 -38.26 -4.02 28.59
CA GLY A 4 -37.08 -4.22 29.45
C GLY A 4 -36.42 -5.61 29.35
N LEU A 5 -36.83 -6.47 28.43
CA LEU A 5 -36.14 -7.75 28.21
C LEU A 5 -34.97 -7.58 27.24
N GLU A 6 -33.73 -7.60 27.75
CA GLU A 6 -32.54 -7.70 26.91
C GLU A 6 -32.35 -9.15 26.45
N LEU A 7 -32.43 -9.35 25.13
CA LEU A 7 -32.36 -10.67 24.52
C LEU A 7 -30.94 -10.91 24.00
N PHE A 8 -30.14 -11.61 24.80
CA PHE A 8 -28.78 -12.00 24.42
C PHE A 8 -28.82 -13.31 23.64
N THR A 9 -28.34 -13.30 22.40
CA THR A 9 -28.17 -14.51 21.60
C THR A 9 -26.83 -15.13 21.93
N LEU A 10 -26.80 -16.23 22.69
CA LEU A 10 -25.58 -16.99 22.96
C LEU A 10 -25.41 -18.14 21.97
N GLY A 11 -24.16 -18.43 21.61
CA GLY A 11 -23.78 -19.53 20.73
C GLY A 11 -22.50 -19.23 19.95
N PRO A 12 -21.80 -20.25 19.42
CA PRO A 12 -20.53 -20.05 18.70
C PRO A 12 -20.69 -19.13 17.48
N THR A 13 -21.80 -19.24 16.73
CA THR A 13 -22.09 -18.38 15.57
C THR A 13 -22.38 -16.93 15.98
N ALA A 14 -23.12 -16.70 17.06
CA ALA A 14 -23.39 -15.36 17.58
C ALA A 14 -22.10 -14.71 18.09
N SER A 15 -21.24 -15.47 18.79
CA SER A 15 -19.94 -15.02 19.28
C SER A 15 -18.98 -14.65 18.14
N ILE A 16 -18.91 -15.46 17.07
CA ILE A 16 -18.09 -15.15 15.87
C ILE A 16 -18.62 -13.90 15.15
N ARG A 17 -19.95 -13.74 15.04
CA ARG A 17 -20.55 -12.56 14.44
C ARG A 17 -20.25 -11.29 15.24
N ASP A 18 -20.38 -11.37 16.56
CA ASP A 18 -20.09 -10.24 17.45
C ASP A 18 -18.59 -9.90 17.43
N LEU A 19 -17.72 -10.93 17.38
CA LEU A 19 -16.27 -10.73 17.22
C LEU A 19 -15.91 -10.07 15.88
N LYS A 20 -16.58 -10.47 14.79
CA LYS A 20 -16.43 -9.80 13.48
C LYS A 20 -16.89 -8.34 13.55
N ALA A 21 -18.03 -8.06 14.15
CA ALA A 21 -18.58 -6.71 14.25
C ALA A 21 -17.69 -5.77 15.10
N VAL A 22 -17.11 -6.29 16.17
CA VAL A 22 -16.09 -5.57 16.98
C VAL A 22 -14.83 -5.35 16.14
N THR A 23 -14.36 -6.38 15.44
CA THR A 23 -13.14 -6.30 14.62
C THR A 23 -13.28 -5.32 13.47
N ASP A 24 -14.40 -5.29 12.74
CA ASP A 24 -14.61 -4.36 11.63
C ASP A 24 -14.49 -2.89 12.11
N ARG A 25 -15.00 -2.60 13.32
CA ARG A 25 -14.91 -1.27 13.93
C ARG A 25 -13.48 -0.95 14.38
N ASP A 26 -12.78 -1.95 14.90
CA ASP A 26 -11.41 -1.79 15.38
C ASP A 26 -10.40 -1.76 14.24
N GLN A 27 -10.69 -2.37 13.09
CA GLN A 27 -9.88 -2.32 11.87
C GLN A 27 -9.60 -0.88 11.46
N ILE A 28 -10.62 -0.05 11.30
CA ILE A 28 -10.42 1.35 10.87
C ILE A 28 -9.57 2.10 11.90
N ARG A 29 -9.76 1.83 13.19
CA ARG A 29 -8.97 2.48 14.24
C ARG A 29 -7.51 2.01 14.22
N ILE A 30 -7.29 0.71 14.07
CA ILE A 30 -5.95 0.11 13.97
C ILE A 30 -5.25 0.66 12.72
N ASP A 31 -5.92 0.68 11.57
CA ASP A 31 -5.36 1.19 10.33
C ASP A 31 -4.94 2.65 10.48
N ILE A 32 -5.79 3.51 11.05
CA ILE A 32 -5.47 4.93 11.28
C ILE A 32 -4.35 5.10 12.31
N LEU A 33 -4.37 4.36 13.43
CA LEU A 33 -3.38 4.49 14.50
C LEU A 33 -2.01 3.98 14.07
N VAL A 34 -1.96 2.84 13.39
CA VAL A 34 -0.71 2.26 12.87
C VAL A 34 -0.15 3.15 11.77
N LEU A 35 -0.97 3.56 10.79
CA LEU A 35 -0.52 4.44 9.71
C LEU A 35 -0.04 5.78 10.25
N GLY A 36 -0.77 6.36 11.20
CA GLY A 36 -0.40 7.61 11.88
C GLY A 36 0.88 7.46 12.70
N GLY A 37 1.03 6.37 13.46
CA GLY A 37 2.21 6.09 14.26
C GLY A 37 3.46 5.90 13.41
N VAL A 38 3.37 5.08 12.36
CA VAL A 38 4.43 4.87 11.37
C VAL A 38 4.80 6.16 10.67
N PHE A 39 3.81 6.96 10.27
CA PHE A 39 4.04 8.25 9.64
C PHE A 39 4.82 9.21 10.54
N LEU A 40 4.47 9.24 11.83
CA LEU A 40 5.12 10.09 12.80
C LEU A 40 6.57 9.65 13.02
N ILE A 41 6.83 8.34 13.10
CA ILE A 41 8.18 7.77 13.16
C ILE A 41 8.99 8.13 11.91
N LEU A 42 8.42 7.96 10.71
CA LEU A 42 9.08 8.31 9.46
C LEU A 42 9.39 9.81 9.36
N ILE A 43 8.49 10.68 9.82
CA ILE A 43 8.75 12.12 9.88
C ILE A 43 9.89 12.40 10.85
N ALA A 44 9.90 11.76 12.02
CA ALA A 44 10.95 11.94 13.02
C ALA A 44 12.32 11.51 12.49
N LEU A 45 12.39 10.40 11.76
CA LEU A 45 13.64 9.86 11.21
C LEU A 45 14.12 10.63 9.95
N LEU A 46 13.24 10.82 8.96
CA LEU A 46 13.64 11.40 7.66
C LEU A 46 13.55 12.93 7.63
N ARG A 47 12.83 13.57 8.56
CA ARG A 47 12.58 15.03 8.64
C ARG A 47 12.05 15.66 7.33
N ARG A 48 11.51 14.86 6.41
CA ARG A 48 11.02 15.28 5.08
C ARG A 48 9.63 14.73 4.80
N PHE A 49 8.62 15.56 5.07
CA PHE A 49 7.20 15.20 4.97
C PHE A 49 6.80 14.54 3.63
N THR A 50 7.23 15.11 2.50
CA THR A 50 6.87 14.60 1.16
C THR A 50 7.38 13.18 0.91
N ILE A 51 8.59 12.86 1.37
CA ILE A 51 9.20 11.53 1.17
C ILE A 51 8.50 10.52 2.08
N SER A 52 8.32 10.86 3.36
CA SER A 52 7.60 10.01 4.33
C SER A 52 6.18 9.68 3.86
N LEU A 53 5.45 10.66 3.33
CA LEU A 53 4.10 10.44 2.81
C LEU A 53 4.10 9.49 1.61
N TYR A 54 5.04 9.66 0.68
CA TYR A 54 5.12 8.79 -0.49
C TYR A 54 5.45 7.34 -0.11
N LEU A 55 6.37 7.12 0.83
CA LEU A 55 6.74 5.78 1.29
C LEU A 55 5.53 5.04 1.85
N ILE A 56 4.78 5.68 2.74
CA ILE A 56 3.54 5.10 3.28
C ILE A 56 2.53 4.79 2.18
N VAL A 57 2.30 5.74 1.27
CA VAL A 57 1.34 5.54 0.18
C VAL A 57 1.78 4.37 -0.71
N SER A 58 3.07 4.20 -0.95
CA SER A 58 3.60 3.10 -1.75
C SER A 58 3.41 1.74 -1.08
N VAL A 59 3.61 1.65 0.24
CA VAL A 59 3.38 0.42 1.03
C VAL A 59 1.88 0.13 1.11
N PHE A 60 1.05 1.15 1.33
CA PHE A 60 -0.40 1.00 1.34
C PHE A 60 -0.96 0.55 -0.02
N PHE A 61 -0.38 1.06 -1.11
CA PHE A 61 -0.69 0.59 -2.46
C PHE A 61 -0.29 -0.88 -2.63
N SER A 62 0.90 -1.28 -2.17
CA SER A 62 1.34 -2.69 -2.17
C SER A 62 0.37 -3.59 -1.41
N TYR A 63 -0.11 -3.14 -0.25
CA TYR A 63 -1.13 -3.83 0.55
C TYR A 63 -2.43 -4.02 -0.24
N LEU A 64 -2.96 -2.96 -0.86
CA LEU A 64 -4.20 -3.04 -1.65
C LEU A 64 -4.06 -3.99 -2.84
N VAL A 65 -2.94 -3.93 -3.56
CA VAL A 65 -2.65 -4.82 -4.69
C VAL A 65 -2.56 -6.27 -4.20
N THR A 66 -1.86 -6.50 -3.10
CA THR A 66 -1.71 -7.84 -2.51
C THR A 66 -3.04 -8.41 -2.07
N LEU A 67 -3.88 -7.60 -1.41
CA LEU A 67 -5.22 -8.01 -0.99
C LEU A 67 -6.09 -8.36 -2.20
N GLY A 68 -6.05 -7.52 -3.25
CA GLY A 68 -6.79 -7.75 -4.50
C GLY A 68 -6.33 -9.01 -5.24
N VAL A 69 -5.02 -9.23 -5.37
CA VAL A 69 -4.44 -10.43 -5.99
C VAL A 69 -4.78 -11.68 -5.18
N THR A 70 -4.69 -11.60 -3.85
CA THR A 70 -5.08 -12.70 -2.97
C THR A 70 -6.55 -13.05 -3.16
N PHE A 71 -7.44 -12.05 -3.12
CA PHE A 71 -8.86 -12.25 -3.37
C PHE A 71 -9.11 -12.92 -4.73
N ALA A 72 -8.49 -12.40 -5.80
CA ALA A 72 -8.64 -12.92 -7.15
C ALA A 72 -8.12 -14.37 -7.28
N MET A 73 -6.98 -14.69 -6.66
CA MET A 73 -6.40 -16.04 -6.73
C MET A 73 -7.30 -17.06 -6.03
N PHE A 74 -7.74 -16.79 -4.79
CA PHE A 74 -8.60 -17.71 -4.07
C PHE A 74 -9.99 -17.83 -4.69
N TRP A 75 -10.52 -16.75 -5.25
CA TRP A 75 -11.76 -16.79 -6.03
C TRP A 75 -11.60 -17.64 -7.30
N ALA A 76 -10.47 -17.54 -8.01
CA ALA A 76 -10.20 -18.34 -9.20
C ALA A 76 -9.97 -19.83 -8.89
N MET A 77 -9.42 -20.16 -7.71
CA MET A 77 -9.18 -21.54 -7.28
C MET A 77 -10.47 -22.27 -6.87
N ASP A 78 -11.45 -21.58 -6.28
CA ASP A 78 -12.75 -22.18 -5.92
C ASP A 78 -13.94 -21.26 -6.26
N PRO A 79 -14.33 -21.17 -7.55
CA PRO A 79 -15.37 -20.24 -7.99
C PRO A 79 -16.77 -20.55 -7.41
N SER A 80 -17.02 -21.79 -7.00
CA SER A 80 -18.32 -22.25 -6.51
C SER A 80 -18.44 -22.28 -4.99
N GLY A 81 -17.33 -22.33 -4.25
CA GLY A 81 -17.27 -22.44 -2.79
C GLY A 81 -16.67 -21.23 -2.07
N PHE A 82 -16.26 -20.18 -2.79
CA PHE A 82 -15.58 -19.03 -2.20
C PHE A 82 -16.50 -18.19 -1.30
N ALA A 83 -16.36 -18.39 0.02
CA ALA A 83 -17.09 -17.64 1.06
C ALA A 83 -16.49 -16.25 1.36
N GLY A 84 -15.44 -15.84 0.65
CA GLY A 84 -14.67 -14.63 0.92
C GLY A 84 -13.34 -14.89 1.62
N LEU A 85 -12.56 -13.82 1.81
CA LEU A 85 -11.37 -13.85 2.66
C LEU A 85 -11.78 -13.89 4.13
N ASP A 86 -11.01 -14.62 4.93
CA ASP A 86 -11.15 -14.59 6.38
C ASP A 86 -10.96 -13.15 6.88
N TRP A 87 -11.85 -12.71 7.77
CA TRP A 87 -11.87 -11.34 8.33
C TRP A 87 -10.54 -10.95 9.01
N LYS A 88 -9.75 -11.94 9.44
CA LYS A 88 -8.43 -11.72 10.05
C LYS A 88 -7.35 -11.41 9.02
N VAL A 89 -7.48 -11.91 7.80
CA VAL A 89 -6.43 -11.81 6.76
C VAL A 89 -6.09 -10.35 6.45
N PRO A 90 -7.04 -9.44 6.18
CA PRO A 90 -6.74 -8.03 5.93
C PRO A 90 -6.03 -7.36 7.11
N MET A 91 -6.45 -7.60 8.36
CA MET A 91 -5.80 -7.04 9.56
C MET A 91 -4.33 -7.46 9.68
N PHE A 92 -4.06 -8.76 9.63
CA PHE A 92 -2.71 -9.28 9.82
C PHE A 92 -1.82 -8.91 8.63
N LEU A 93 -2.37 -8.98 7.41
CA LEU A 93 -1.67 -8.53 6.22
C LEU A 93 -1.27 -7.06 6.34
N PHE A 94 -2.21 -6.17 6.66
CA PHE A 94 -1.92 -4.75 6.81
C PHE A 94 -0.81 -4.50 7.84
N THR A 95 -0.97 -5.06 9.03
CA THR A 95 -0.04 -4.83 10.15
C THR A 95 1.37 -5.33 9.83
N ILE A 96 1.50 -6.56 9.31
CA ILE A 96 2.80 -7.18 9.03
C ILE A 96 3.45 -6.54 7.80
N LEU A 97 2.68 -6.27 6.74
CA LEU A 97 3.22 -5.70 5.51
C LEU A 97 3.68 -4.26 5.72
N ILE A 98 3.00 -3.48 6.57
CA ILE A 98 3.48 -2.17 6.98
C ILE A 98 4.71 -2.28 7.87
N ALA A 99 4.70 -3.15 8.89
CA ALA A 99 5.83 -3.28 9.80
C ALA A 99 7.12 -3.60 9.03
N VAL A 100 7.08 -4.63 8.18
CA VAL A 100 8.26 -5.01 7.40
C VAL A 100 8.53 -4.03 6.26
N GLY A 101 7.47 -3.49 5.66
CA GLY A 101 7.55 -2.46 4.64
C GLY A 101 8.36 -1.25 5.08
N GLU A 102 8.19 -0.83 6.33
CA GLU A 102 8.81 0.40 6.80
C GLU A 102 10.24 0.21 7.30
N ASP A 103 10.55 -0.94 7.90
CA ASP A 103 11.91 -1.28 8.32
C ASP A 103 12.90 -1.19 7.15
N TYR A 104 12.53 -1.76 6.01
CA TYR A 104 13.35 -1.70 4.81
C TYR A 104 13.31 -0.32 4.14
N ASN A 105 12.22 0.45 4.26
CA ASN A 105 12.15 1.82 3.72
C ASN A 105 13.17 2.70 4.44
N ILE A 106 13.23 2.58 5.77
CA ILE A 106 14.18 3.28 6.62
C ILE A 106 15.61 2.86 6.26
N PHE A 107 15.88 1.55 6.11
CA PHE A 107 17.20 1.07 5.72
C PHE A 107 17.66 1.63 4.37
N LEU A 108 16.79 1.58 3.36
CA LEU A 108 17.10 2.12 2.03
C LEU A 108 17.30 3.63 2.07
N MET A 109 16.42 4.37 2.75
CA MET A 109 16.50 5.83 2.83
C MET A 109 17.72 6.32 3.59
N THR A 110 18.11 5.63 4.65
CA THR A 110 19.35 5.95 5.40
C THR A 110 20.57 5.81 4.49
N ARG A 111 20.63 4.74 3.68
CA ARG A 111 21.73 4.53 2.73
C ARG A 111 21.70 5.50 1.55
N ILE A 112 20.51 5.88 1.09
CA ILE A 112 20.37 6.94 0.09
C ILE A 112 20.92 8.25 0.63
N ASP A 113 20.55 8.65 1.86
CA ASP A 113 21.04 9.88 2.45
C ASP A 113 22.57 9.89 2.56
N GLU A 114 23.18 8.81 3.05
CA GLU A 114 24.64 8.66 3.12
C GLU A 114 25.33 8.80 1.74
N GLU A 115 24.83 8.09 0.73
CA GLU A 115 25.44 8.10 -0.61
C GLU A 115 25.18 9.40 -1.37
N GLN A 116 24.08 10.11 -1.07
CA GLN A 116 23.79 11.43 -1.65
C GLN A 116 24.81 12.49 -1.22
N HIS A 117 25.35 12.40 -0.02
CA HIS A 117 26.41 13.31 0.45
C HIS A 117 27.72 13.11 -0.33
N LEU A 118 27.95 11.92 -0.89
CA LEU A 118 29.19 11.57 -1.60
C LEU A 118 29.08 11.73 -3.12
N HIS A 119 27.97 11.28 -3.71
CA HIS A 119 27.82 11.15 -5.17
C HIS A 119 26.80 12.14 -5.77
N GLY A 120 26.14 12.96 -4.94
CA GLY A 120 25.08 13.85 -5.38
C GLY A 120 23.69 13.17 -5.47
N PRO A 121 22.63 13.93 -5.80
CA PRO A 121 21.25 13.51 -5.52
C PRO A 121 20.77 12.32 -6.34
N THR A 122 21.07 12.24 -7.64
CA THR A 122 20.61 11.15 -8.52
C THR A 122 21.58 9.96 -8.52
N ALA A 123 22.88 10.21 -8.61
CA ALA A 123 23.88 9.14 -8.57
C ALA A 123 23.96 8.46 -7.19
N GLY A 124 23.72 9.20 -6.09
CA GLY A 124 23.65 8.63 -4.74
C GLY A 124 22.49 7.65 -4.57
N VAL A 125 21.33 7.90 -5.18
CA VAL A 125 20.18 6.97 -5.15
C VAL A 125 20.54 5.66 -5.86
N ILE A 126 21.19 5.72 -7.02
CA ILE A 126 21.60 4.54 -7.78
C ILE A 126 22.67 3.75 -7.02
N ALA A 127 23.68 4.44 -6.48
CA ALA A 127 24.76 3.82 -5.71
C ALA A 127 24.24 3.12 -4.45
N ALA A 128 23.33 3.77 -3.71
CA ALA A 128 22.70 3.18 -2.54
C ALA A 128 21.93 1.91 -2.92
N LEU A 129 21.14 1.94 -3.99
CA LEU A 129 20.35 0.79 -4.43
C LEU A 129 21.23 -0.38 -4.89
N GLN A 130 22.34 -0.11 -5.57
CA GLN A 130 23.30 -1.15 -5.97
C GLN A 130 23.95 -1.84 -4.76
N LYS A 131 24.24 -1.10 -3.70
CA LYS A 131 24.87 -1.64 -2.48
C LYS A 131 23.87 -2.37 -1.57
N THR A 132 22.63 -1.90 -1.47
CA THR A 132 21.64 -2.46 -0.53
C THR A 132 20.70 -3.47 -1.16
N GLY A 133 20.55 -3.45 -2.49
CA GLY A 133 19.55 -4.25 -3.20
C GLY A 133 19.70 -5.75 -2.96
N SER A 134 20.93 -6.28 -2.92
CA SER A 134 21.19 -7.69 -2.66
C SER A 134 20.80 -8.11 -1.23
N ILE A 135 21.05 -7.25 -0.24
CA ILE A 135 20.71 -7.49 1.17
C ILE A 135 19.19 -7.47 1.35
N ILE A 136 18.51 -6.47 0.80
CA ILE A 136 17.06 -6.34 0.90
C ILE A 136 16.37 -7.52 0.17
N SER A 137 16.82 -7.84 -1.04
CA SER A 137 16.23 -8.93 -1.84
C SER A 137 16.41 -10.30 -1.19
N SER A 138 17.58 -10.57 -0.61
CA SER A 138 17.81 -11.84 0.10
C SER A 138 16.95 -11.95 1.36
N CYS A 139 16.81 -10.87 2.13
CA CYS A 139 15.91 -10.83 3.28
C CYS A 139 14.45 -11.05 2.88
N GLY A 140 13.99 -10.40 1.80
CA GLY A 140 12.65 -10.58 1.27
C GLY A 140 12.36 -12.02 0.83
N ILE A 141 13.32 -12.70 0.18
CA ILE A 141 13.16 -14.13 -0.20
C ILE A 141 13.05 -15.02 1.04
N ILE A 142 13.91 -14.81 2.05
CA ILE A 142 13.88 -15.60 3.30
C ILE A 142 12.53 -15.44 4.00
N MET A 143 12.04 -14.20 4.10
CA MET A 143 10.77 -13.91 4.74
C MET A 143 9.59 -14.46 3.92
N ALA A 144 9.61 -14.34 2.59
CA ALA A 144 8.61 -14.95 1.73
C ALA A 144 8.56 -16.48 1.92
N GLY A 145 9.71 -17.14 2.02
CA GLY A 145 9.79 -18.56 2.36
C GLY A 145 9.18 -18.87 3.73
N THR A 146 9.43 -18.02 4.72
CA THR A 146 8.87 -18.14 6.07
C THR A 146 7.34 -18.02 6.05
N PHE A 147 6.79 -17.06 5.32
CA PHE A 147 5.34 -16.91 5.18
C PHE A 147 4.70 -18.01 4.32
N CYS A 148 5.40 -18.52 3.31
CA CYS A 148 4.97 -19.70 2.58
C CYS A 148 4.82 -20.92 3.50
N SER A 149 5.57 -21.02 4.60
CA SER A 149 5.38 -22.10 5.58
C SER A 149 3.98 -22.10 6.22
N LEU A 150 3.27 -20.96 6.27
CA LEU A 150 1.89 -20.90 6.77
C LEU A 150 0.91 -21.64 5.84
N LEU A 151 1.27 -21.83 4.56
CA LEU A 151 0.50 -22.65 3.61
C LEU A 151 0.51 -24.14 3.96
N ALA A 152 1.42 -24.60 4.82
CA ALA A 152 1.41 -25.97 5.33
C ALA A 152 0.43 -26.16 6.51
N GLY A 153 -0.25 -25.09 6.96
CA GLY A 153 -1.28 -25.18 7.98
C GLY A 153 -2.48 -26.02 7.51
N SER A 154 -3.36 -26.42 8.44
CA SER A 154 -4.60 -27.14 8.09
C SER A 154 -5.81 -26.21 7.89
N LEU A 155 -5.65 -24.92 8.20
CA LEU A 155 -6.73 -23.95 8.22
C LEU A 155 -6.70 -23.07 6.97
N VAL A 156 -7.84 -22.94 6.29
CA VAL A 156 -7.95 -22.12 5.05
C VAL A 156 -7.50 -20.67 5.27
N GLY A 157 -7.82 -20.09 6.43
CA GLY A 157 -7.36 -18.74 6.79
C GLY A 157 -5.82 -18.61 6.89
N LEU A 158 -5.11 -19.67 7.30
CA LEU A 158 -3.64 -19.69 7.31
C LEU A 158 -3.08 -19.75 5.89
N HIS A 159 -3.73 -20.48 4.98
CA HIS A 159 -3.32 -20.49 3.57
C HIS A 159 -3.48 -19.11 2.94
N GLN A 160 -4.63 -18.46 3.15
CA GLN A 160 -4.90 -17.11 2.66
C GLN A 160 -3.88 -16.11 3.19
N LEU A 161 -3.62 -16.14 4.50
CA LEU A 161 -2.66 -15.25 5.13
C LEU A 161 -1.22 -15.52 4.65
N GLY A 162 -0.81 -16.79 4.58
CA GLY A 162 0.52 -17.19 4.13
C GLY A 162 0.82 -16.76 2.71
N PHE A 163 -0.13 -16.99 1.80
CA PHE A 163 -0.01 -16.52 0.42
C PHE A 163 0.04 -15.00 0.33
N ALA A 164 -0.89 -14.30 1.02
CA ALA A 164 -0.96 -12.84 0.98
C ALA A 164 0.34 -12.21 1.47
N LEU A 165 0.88 -12.68 2.60
CA LEU A 165 2.12 -12.17 3.16
C LEU A 165 3.31 -12.47 2.25
N ALA A 166 3.44 -13.70 1.75
CA ALA A 166 4.52 -14.07 0.84
C ALA A 166 4.49 -13.24 -0.44
N PHE A 167 3.33 -13.12 -1.07
CA PHE A 167 3.17 -12.33 -2.29
C PHE A 167 3.41 -10.84 -2.05
N GLY A 168 2.83 -10.27 -0.98
CA GLY A 168 2.98 -8.84 -0.69
C GLY A 168 4.42 -8.45 -0.39
N VAL A 169 5.15 -9.29 0.35
CA VAL A 169 6.58 -9.09 0.60
C VAL A 169 7.36 -9.11 -0.70
N LEU A 170 7.11 -10.09 -1.57
CA LEU A 170 7.83 -10.22 -2.83
C LEU A 170 7.52 -9.03 -3.75
N LEU A 171 6.26 -8.63 -3.82
CA LEU A 171 5.83 -7.47 -4.60
C LEU A 171 6.51 -6.20 -4.10
N ASP A 172 6.52 -5.98 -2.79
CA ASP A 172 7.18 -4.83 -2.20
C ASP A 172 8.71 -4.84 -2.44
N THR A 173 9.34 -6.00 -2.21
CA THR A 173 10.79 -6.19 -2.34
C THR A 173 11.28 -6.02 -3.78
N PHE A 174 10.57 -6.59 -4.76
CA PHE A 174 11.03 -6.63 -6.16
C PHE A 174 10.43 -5.54 -7.04
N VAL A 175 9.24 -5.03 -6.71
CA VAL A 175 8.54 -4.06 -7.55
C VAL A 175 8.57 -2.68 -6.91
N VAL A 176 8.11 -2.56 -5.67
CA VAL A 176 7.89 -1.24 -5.06
C VAL A 176 9.23 -0.57 -4.72
N ARG A 177 10.13 -1.27 -4.03
CA ARG A 177 11.41 -0.69 -3.60
C ARG A 177 12.39 -0.39 -4.72
N PRO A 178 12.64 -1.30 -5.69
CA PRO A 178 13.68 -1.07 -6.67
C PRO A 178 13.22 -0.18 -7.83
N ILE A 179 11.90 0.00 -8.00
CA ILE A 179 11.32 0.74 -9.13
C ILE A 179 10.60 1.98 -8.63
N LEU A 180 9.54 1.84 -7.83
CA LEU A 180 8.69 2.96 -7.41
C LEU A 180 9.43 3.98 -6.54
N VAL A 181 10.23 3.52 -5.58
CA VAL A 181 10.96 4.41 -4.66
C VAL A 181 12.01 5.26 -5.39
N PRO A 182 12.98 4.69 -6.13
CA PRO A 182 13.99 5.48 -6.84
C PRO A 182 13.39 6.32 -7.96
N ALA A 183 12.36 5.84 -8.68
CA ALA A 183 11.70 6.65 -9.70
C ALA A 183 11.10 7.93 -9.12
N PHE A 184 10.45 7.85 -7.96
CA PHE A 184 9.91 9.02 -7.29
C PHE A 184 11.00 9.94 -6.74
N LEU A 185 12.04 9.39 -6.14
CA LEU A 185 13.16 10.19 -5.63
C LEU A 185 13.87 10.95 -6.75
N VAL A 186 14.15 10.29 -7.87
CA VAL A 186 14.75 10.94 -9.05
C VAL A 186 13.83 12.05 -9.56
N LEU A 187 12.51 11.81 -9.67
CA LEU A 187 11.55 12.83 -10.10
C LEU A 187 11.48 14.02 -9.14
N LEU A 188 11.60 13.78 -7.83
CA LEU A 188 11.62 14.80 -6.79
C LEU A 188 12.91 15.64 -6.85
N TYR A 189 14.06 14.99 -7.02
CA TYR A 189 15.38 15.63 -7.06
C TYR A 189 15.66 16.36 -8.37
N ASP A 190 15.15 15.88 -9.51
CA ASP A 190 15.24 16.54 -10.83
C ASP A 190 14.33 17.80 -10.92
N GLY A 191 13.65 18.18 -9.82
CA GLY A 191 12.80 19.38 -9.74
C GLY A 191 11.52 19.31 -10.59
N ARG A 192 11.30 18.22 -11.34
CA ARG A 192 10.14 18.04 -12.23
C ARG A 192 8.81 17.95 -11.50
N LEU A 193 8.79 17.63 -10.21
CA LEU A 193 7.55 17.65 -9.42
C LEU A 193 6.93 19.06 -9.32
N LYS A 194 7.72 20.14 -9.37
CA LYS A 194 7.21 21.51 -9.50
C LYS A 194 6.57 21.75 -10.87
N SER A 195 7.16 21.20 -11.93
CA SER A 195 6.67 21.32 -13.30
C SER A 195 5.37 20.54 -13.52
N VAL A 196 5.25 19.33 -12.96
CA VAL A 196 4.03 18.49 -13.03
C VAL A 196 2.89 19.09 -12.20
N LYS A 197 3.16 19.64 -11.00
CA LYS A 197 2.14 20.40 -10.24
C LYS A 197 1.66 21.64 -11.01
N CYS A 198 2.57 22.35 -11.70
CA CYS A 198 2.22 23.49 -12.55
C CYS A 198 1.37 23.06 -13.75
N LEU A 199 1.72 21.94 -14.41
CA LEU A 199 0.97 21.38 -15.53
C LEU A 199 -0.41 20.88 -15.14
N LEU A 200 -0.54 20.14 -14.03
CA LEU A 200 -1.84 19.68 -13.53
C LEU A 200 -2.73 20.84 -13.06
N ALA A 201 -2.15 21.89 -12.47
CA ALA A 201 -2.89 23.13 -12.18
C ALA A 201 -3.37 23.84 -13.47
N ARG A 202 -2.59 23.72 -14.56
CA ARG A 202 -2.95 24.24 -15.89
C ARG A 202 -4.05 23.40 -16.56
N THR A 203 -4.08 22.10 -16.36
CA THR A 203 -5.13 21.21 -16.90
C THR A 203 -6.43 21.35 -16.10
N ALA A 204 -6.36 21.56 -14.78
CA ALA A 204 -7.52 21.84 -13.94
C ALA A 204 -8.20 23.19 -14.24
N THR A 205 -7.48 24.13 -14.84
CA THR A 205 -8.03 25.43 -15.29
C THR A 205 -8.57 25.40 -16.73
N LEU A 206 -8.38 24.30 -17.48
CA LEU A 206 -8.83 24.16 -18.88
C LEU A 206 -10.12 23.34 -19.05
N SER A 207 -10.83 23.03 -17.97
CA SER A 207 -12.22 22.52 -18.02
C SER A 207 -13.02 23.28 -16.96
N PRO A 208 -13.76 24.34 -17.32
CA PRO A 208 -14.88 24.30 -18.28
C PRO A 208 -14.93 25.55 -19.20
N ALA A 209 -14.49 25.46 -20.45
CA ALA A 209 -14.74 26.52 -21.45
C ALA A 209 -14.84 26.00 -22.89
N ALA A 210 -15.11 24.70 -23.08
CA ALA A 210 -15.44 24.15 -24.38
C ALA A 210 -16.96 24.03 -24.53
N THR A 211 -17.68 25.15 -24.55
CA THR A 211 -19.11 25.18 -24.97
C THR A 211 -19.53 26.47 -25.69
N GLU A 212 -18.81 27.59 -25.60
CA GLU A 212 -19.23 28.80 -26.32
C GLU A 212 -18.06 29.48 -27.04
N ALA A 213 -17.92 29.18 -28.34
CA ALA A 213 -17.60 30.16 -29.38
C ALA A 213 -17.46 29.46 -30.74
N THR A 214 -18.57 29.26 -31.46
CA THR A 214 -18.62 29.50 -32.92
C THR A 214 -20.07 29.80 -33.27
N GLN A 215 -20.40 31.09 -33.26
CA GLN A 215 -21.62 31.65 -33.85
C GLN A 215 -21.53 31.65 -35.39
N PRO A 216 -22.66 31.84 -36.11
CA PRO A 216 -22.93 31.24 -37.41
C PRO A 216 -22.26 31.98 -38.57
N VAL A 217 -21.91 31.22 -39.62
CA VAL A 217 -21.53 31.77 -40.93
C VAL A 217 -22.82 32.08 -41.70
N ASP A 218 -22.99 33.37 -41.96
CA ASP A 218 -23.91 33.97 -42.92
C ASP A 218 -23.65 33.41 -44.33
N VAL A 219 -24.69 32.88 -44.98
CA VAL A 219 -24.66 32.49 -46.41
C VAL A 219 -25.78 33.26 -47.10
N GLY A 220 -25.41 34.40 -47.68
CA GLY A 220 -26.16 35.08 -48.72
C GLY A 220 -25.72 34.64 -50.12
N GLY A 221 -26.69 34.49 -51.03
CA GLY A 221 -26.54 34.11 -52.44
C GLY A 221 -26.59 32.59 -52.66
N GLU A 222 -27.52 32.00 -53.42
CA GLU A 222 -28.41 32.45 -54.50
C GLU A 222 -29.75 31.67 -54.46
#